data_AF-A0A183I9M0-F1
#
_entry.id   AF-A0A183I9M0-F1
#
_cell.length_a   1.000
_cell.length_b   1.000
_cell.length_c   1.000
_cell.angle_alpha   90.00
_cell.angle_beta   90.00
_cell.angle_gamma   90.00
#
_symmetry.space_group_name_H-M   'P 1'
#
loop_
_entity.id
_entity.type
_entity.pdbx_description
1 polymer ?
#
loop_
_entity_poly.entity_id
_entity_poly.type
_entity_poly.pdbx_seq_one_letter_code
_entity_poly.pdbx_strand_id
1 'polypeptide(L)'
;MFCLGCYGHCPISQSDNADLQACLEPFKNAFQEVSRIRPNSESSVFPLLFMSPSDLRPLCKALERAKSGCSFDLQDCDTDPLVDFANKNLRFVCAKQPKEFVVKNCIYFVVQNNTKCQSILRSKTKDTCDTIFDFYNCVENDLSDRCGTDAVATLVKAVTGYGCSNKALAEKCTKYLINRTVIDYAFLTQF
;
A
#
# COMPACT_ATOMS: atom_id res chain seq x y z
N MET A 1 -21.23 22.49 18.17
CA MET A 1 -21.48 22.58 16.72
C MET A 1 -20.13 22.39 16.05
N PHE A 2 -19.79 21.16 15.68
CA PHE A 2 -18.55 20.84 14.97
C PHE A 2 -18.89 20.80 13.48
N CYS A 3 -18.24 21.61 12.64
CA CYS A 3 -18.41 21.53 11.20
C CYS A 3 -17.89 20.17 10.72
N LEU A 4 -18.82 19.30 10.32
CA LEU A 4 -18.53 18.13 9.51
C LEU A 4 -18.08 18.62 8.13
N GLY A 5 -16.80 18.40 7.82
CA GLY A 5 -16.26 18.24 6.46
C GLY A 5 -16.30 19.46 5.55
N CYS A 6 -15.35 20.38 5.70
CA CYS A 6 -14.88 21.22 4.59
C CYS A 6 -13.61 20.59 4.00
N TYR A 7 -13.70 19.39 3.43
CA TYR A 7 -12.60 18.91 2.58
C TYR A 7 -12.73 19.61 1.23
N GLY A 8 -11.71 20.39 0.86
CA GLY A 8 -11.62 20.95 -0.49
C GLY A 8 -11.50 19.84 -1.53
N HIS A 9 -11.93 20.10 -2.76
CA HIS A 9 -11.69 19.20 -3.90
C HIS A 9 -10.19 19.17 -4.22
N CYS A 10 -9.68 18.06 -4.75
CA CYS A 10 -8.28 18.00 -5.17
C CYS A 10 -7.97 19.13 -6.17
N PRO A 11 -6.92 19.96 -5.94
CA PRO A 11 -6.56 21.04 -6.84
C PRO A 11 -5.78 20.49 -8.06
N ILE A 12 -6.52 19.98 -9.06
CA ILE A 12 -5.97 19.37 -10.28
C ILE A 12 -5.61 20.43 -11.35
N SER A 13 -6.03 21.70 -11.16
CA SER A 13 -5.77 22.80 -12.10
C SER A 13 -4.31 23.28 -12.03
N GLN A 14 -3.75 23.77 -13.15
CA GLN A 14 -2.37 24.29 -13.19
C GLN A 14 -2.13 25.50 -12.25
N SER A 15 -3.17 26.26 -11.87
CA SER A 15 -3.05 27.38 -10.92
C SER A 15 -3.07 26.93 -9.45
N ASP A 16 -3.73 25.82 -9.14
CA ASP A 16 -3.94 25.34 -7.76
C ASP A 16 -2.99 24.18 -7.38
N ASN A 17 -2.22 23.65 -8.35
CA ASN A 17 -1.22 22.61 -8.12
C ASN A 17 -0.13 23.05 -7.11
N ALA A 18 0.10 24.35 -6.89
CA ALA A 18 1.07 24.83 -5.91
C ALA A 18 0.76 24.34 -4.48
N ASP A 19 -0.53 24.29 -4.10
CA ASP A 19 -0.94 23.82 -2.77
C ASP A 19 -0.75 22.30 -2.61
N LEU A 20 -1.03 21.54 -3.66
CA LEU A 20 -0.74 20.10 -3.71
C LEU A 20 0.76 19.84 -3.60
N GLN A 21 1.58 20.54 -4.40
CA GLN A 21 3.03 20.38 -4.35
C GLN A 21 3.61 20.78 -2.99
N ALA A 22 3.15 21.88 -2.39
CA ALA A 22 3.59 22.32 -1.07
C ALA A 22 3.21 21.29 0.02
N CYS A 23 2.00 20.74 -0.05
CA CYS A 23 1.57 19.71 0.89
C CYS A 23 2.36 18.39 0.73
N LEU A 24 2.67 18.01 -0.51
CA LEU A 24 3.43 16.81 -0.82
C LEU A 24 4.95 16.97 -0.62
N GLU A 25 5.47 18.18 -0.52
CA GLU A 25 6.90 18.46 -0.46
C GLU A 25 7.65 17.64 0.61
N PRO A 26 7.18 17.53 1.88
CA PRO A 26 7.85 16.71 2.88
C PRO A 26 7.90 15.23 2.50
N PHE A 27 6.83 14.73 1.86
CA PHE A 27 6.74 13.35 1.41
C PHE A 27 7.65 13.10 0.21
N LYS A 28 7.67 14.02 -0.76
CA LYS A 28 8.55 14.00 -1.92
C LYS A 28 10.02 13.94 -1.51
N ASN A 29 10.43 14.79 -0.56
CA ASN A 29 11.81 14.84 -0.08
C ASN A 29 12.20 13.52 0.62
N ALA A 30 11.32 12.96 1.44
CA ALA A 30 11.56 11.67 2.07
C ALA A 30 11.63 10.51 1.04
N PHE A 31 10.76 10.54 0.03
CA PHE A 31 10.75 9.57 -1.06
C PHE A 31 12.05 9.60 -1.86
N GLN A 32 12.49 10.80 -2.27
CA GLN A 32 13.75 10.97 -3.00
C GLN A 32 14.97 10.48 -2.22
N GLU A 33 15.02 10.75 -0.92
CA GLU A 33 16.15 10.28 -0.09
C GLU A 33 16.18 8.76 0.02
N VAL A 34 15.02 8.12 0.20
CA VAL A 34 14.94 6.65 0.22
C VAL A 34 15.30 6.05 -1.14
N SER A 35 14.81 6.61 -2.25
CA SER A 35 15.18 6.17 -3.61
C SER A 35 16.69 6.32 -3.85
N ARG A 36 17.32 7.39 -3.36
CA ARG A 36 18.77 7.60 -3.46
C ARG A 36 19.57 6.54 -2.72
N ILE A 37 19.12 6.15 -1.52
CA ILE A 37 19.77 5.12 -0.70
C ILE A 37 19.50 3.72 -1.27
N ARG A 38 18.36 3.51 -1.94
CA ARG A 38 17.88 2.21 -2.44
C ARG A 38 17.60 2.25 -3.96
N PRO A 39 18.57 2.56 -4.82
CA PRO A 39 18.32 2.74 -6.26
C PRO A 39 17.79 1.48 -6.97
N ASN A 40 18.04 0.29 -6.40
CA ASN A 40 17.59 -0.98 -6.98
C ASN A 40 16.17 -1.39 -6.56
N SER A 41 15.55 -0.73 -5.57
CA SER A 41 14.19 -1.12 -5.11
C SER A 41 13.11 -0.82 -6.13
N GLU A 42 13.33 0.16 -7.01
CA GLU A 42 12.39 0.59 -8.05
C GLU A 42 12.19 -0.48 -9.15
N SER A 43 13.09 -1.46 -9.23
CA SER A 43 13.02 -2.54 -10.23
C SER A 43 12.09 -3.69 -9.83
N SER A 44 11.47 -3.63 -8.66
CA SER A 44 10.53 -4.63 -8.17
C SER A 44 9.09 -4.15 -8.28
N VAL A 45 8.20 -5.10 -8.55
CA VAL A 45 6.74 -4.88 -8.51
C VAL A 45 6.25 -4.48 -7.11
N PHE A 46 7.03 -4.75 -6.06
CA PHE A 46 6.69 -4.37 -4.69
C PHE A 46 7.91 -3.78 -3.95
N PRO A 47 8.37 -2.56 -4.31
CA PRO A 47 9.62 -1.97 -3.84
C PRO A 47 9.74 -1.92 -2.32
N LEU A 48 8.63 -1.60 -1.65
CA LEU A 48 8.60 -1.41 -0.19
C LEU A 48 8.77 -2.71 0.59
N LEU A 49 8.50 -3.87 -0.04
CA LEU A 49 8.77 -5.15 0.61
C LEU A 49 10.27 -5.39 0.79
N PHE A 50 11.14 -4.69 0.05
CA PHE A 50 12.61 -4.82 0.16
C PHE A 50 13.25 -3.71 1.02
N MET A 51 12.45 -2.83 1.59
CA MET A 51 12.91 -1.74 2.44
C MET A 51 12.86 -2.14 3.92
N SER A 52 13.83 -1.68 4.71
CA SER A 52 13.85 -1.94 6.14
C SER A 52 12.80 -1.09 6.89
N PRO A 53 12.38 -1.47 8.11
CA PRO A 53 11.53 -0.61 8.94
C PRO A 53 12.12 0.78 9.20
N SER A 54 13.46 0.90 9.24
CA SER A 54 14.17 2.19 9.33
C SER A 54 14.04 3.04 8.07
N ASP A 55 13.97 2.42 6.88
CA ASP A 55 13.77 3.13 5.61
C ASP A 55 12.30 3.57 5.45
N LEU A 56 11.35 2.75 5.92
CA LEU A 56 9.92 2.98 5.76
C LEU A 56 9.34 3.98 6.76
N ARG A 57 9.93 4.09 7.96
CA ARG A 57 9.41 4.98 9.03
C ARG A 57 9.45 6.47 8.65
N PRO A 58 10.53 7.01 8.05
CA PRO A 58 10.54 8.38 7.54
C PRO A 58 9.45 8.63 6.50
N LEU A 59 9.24 7.69 5.56
CA LEU A 59 8.20 7.79 4.53
C LEU A 59 6.81 7.86 5.15
N CYS A 60 6.50 6.97 6.10
CA CYS A 60 5.20 6.96 6.76
C CYS A 60 4.93 8.24 7.56
N LYS A 61 5.94 8.78 8.25
CA LYS A 61 5.82 10.05 8.98
C LYS A 61 5.60 11.22 8.02
N ALA A 62 6.29 11.24 6.89
CA ALA A 62 6.15 12.31 5.91
C ALA A 62 4.78 12.26 5.20
N LEU A 63 4.31 11.07 4.85
CA LEU A 63 2.97 10.87 4.30
C LEU A 63 1.86 11.26 5.29
N GLU A 64 2.03 10.92 6.58
CA GLU A 64 1.10 11.35 7.62
C GLU A 64 1.03 12.87 7.73
N ARG A 65 2.19 13.55 7.73
CA ARG A 65 2.26 15.01 7.77
C ARG A 65 1.57 15.65 6.57
N ALA A 66 1.78 15.10 5.38
CA ALA A 66 1.09 15.55 4.17
C ALA A 66 -0.43 15.40 4.33
N LYS A 67 -0.91 14.22 4.74
CA LYS A 67 -2.36 13.96 4.97
C LYS A 67 -2.99 14.90 6.00
N SER A 68 -2.26 15.26 7.05
CA SER A 68 -2.77 16.19 8.08
C SER A 68 -2.59 17.66 7.74
N GLY A 69 -1.69 17.98 6.80
CA GLY A 69 -1.30 19.35 6.46
C GLY A 69 -2.04 19.92 5.25
N CYS A 70 -2.61 19.07 4.39
CA CYS A 70 -3.46 19.48 3.28
C CYS A 70 -4.82 20.00 3.76
N SER A 71 -5.37 20.98 3.06
CA SER A 71 -6.75 21.49 3.24
C SER A 71 -7.82 20.65 2.52
N PHE A 72 -7.41 19.56 1.88
CA PHE A 72 -8.22 18.64 1.08
C PHE A 72 -7.81 17.19 1.40
N ASP A 73 -8.65 16.22 1.02
CA ASP A 73 -8.28 14.81 1.17
C ASP A 73 -7.31 14.43 0.06
N LEU A 74 -6.08 14.06 0.43
CA LEU A 74 -5.08 13.56 -0.51
C LEU A 74 -5.53 12.31 -1.27
N GLN A 75 -6.50 11.55 -0.76
CA GLN A 75 -7.02 10.38 -1.47
C GLN A 75 -7.74 10.77 -2.77
N ASP A 76 -8.29 11.98 -2.86
CA ASP A 76 -8.98 12.48 -4.04
C ASP A 76 -8.00 12.94 -5.14
N CYS A 77 -6.69 12.89 -4.89
CA CYS A 77 -5.63 13.32 -5.80
C CYS A 77 -4.88 12.14 -6.44
N ASP A 78 -5.55 11.01 -6.67
CA ASP A 78 -4.95 9.77 -7.19
C ASP A 78 -4.33 9.88 -8.59
N THR A 79 -4.64 10.95 -9.34
CA THR A 79 -3.98 11.28 -10.60
C THR A 79 -2.54 11.80 -10.44
N ASP A 80 -2.15 12.30 -9.25
CA ASP A 80 -0.78 12.70 -8.98
C ASP A 80 0.11 11.46 -8.76
N PRO A 81 1.24 11.31 -9.47
CA PRO A 81 2.07 10.10 -9.39
C PRO A 81 2.60 9.77 -7.99
N LEU A 82 2.86 10.80 -7.17
CA LEU A 82 3.39 10.61 -5.82
C LEU A 82 2.27 10.19 -4.86
N VAL A 83 1.07 10.72 -5.05
CA VAL A 83 -0.14 10.28 -4.34
C VAL A 83 -0.52 8.84 -4.74
N ASP A 84 -0.54 8.53 -6.03
CA ASP A 84 -0.78 7.18 -6.55
C ASP A 84 0.21 6.17 -5.95
N PHE A 85 1.50 6.51 -5.96
CA PHE A 85 2.54 5.70 -5.34
C PHE A 85 2.26 5.46 -3.85
N ALA A 86 1.93 6.51 -3.09
CA ALA A 86 1.64 6.40 -1.67
C ALA A 86 0.41 5.54 -1.39
N ASN A 87 -0.65 5.69 -2.19
CA ASN A 87 -1.88 4.93 -2.05
C ASN A 87 -1.65 3.44 -2.36
N LYS A 88 -0.93 3.12 -3.43
CA LYS A 88 -0.63 1.74 -3.83
C LYS A 88 0.35 1.05 -2.88
N ASN A 89 1.42 1.73 -2.49
CA ASN A 89 2.54 1.10 -1.80
C ASN A 89 2.51 1.34 -0.29
N LEU A 90 2.28 2.58 0.15
CA LEU A 90 2.48 2.97 1.55
C LEU A 90 1.25 2.74 2.43
N ARG A 91 0.04 2.59 1.87
CA ARG A 91 -1.17 2.35 2.66
C ARG A 91 -1.06 1.13 3.57
N PHE A 92 -0.56 0.01 3.05
CA PHE A 92 -0.28 -1.19 3.83
C PHE A 92 0.88 -1.00 4.81
N VAL A 93 1.93 -0.31 4.37
CA VAL A 93 3.15 -0.15 5.16
C VAL A 93 2.97 0.83 6.31
N CYS A 94 2.14 1.84 6.18
CA CYS A 94 2.00 2.92 7.16
C CYS A 94 0.78 2.74 8.08
N ALA A 95 0.21 1.53 8.14
CA ALA A 95 -0.88 1.19 9.04
C ALA A 95 -0.53 1.51 10.51
N LYS A 96 -1.47 2.15 11.22
CA LYS A 96 -1.26 2.67 12.58
C LYS A 96 -1.94 1.86 13.68
N GLN A 97 -2.85 0.95 13.34
CA GLN A 97 -3.56 0.20 14.38
C GLN A 97 -2.65 -0.87 14.99
N PRO A 98 -2.62 -1.05 16.33
CA PRO A 98 -1.74 -2.02 16.98
C PRO A 98 -1.89 -3.45 16.45
N LYS A 99 -3.13 -3.87 16.16
CA LYS A 99 -3.42 -5.19 15.58
C LYS A 99 -2.86 -5.31 14.15
N GLU A 100 -3.04 -4.28 13.33
CA GLU A 100 -2.49 -4.23 11.97
C GLU A 100 -0.95 -4.20 11.99
N PHE A 101 -0.34 -3.54 12.99
CA PHE A 101 1.10 -3.50 13.17
C PHE A 101 1.70 -4.88 13.46
N VAL A 102 1.10 -5.65 14.38
CA VAL A 102 1.55 -7.02 14.70
C VAL A 102 1.44 -7.93 13.48
N VAL A 103 0.29 -7.90 12.81
CA VAL A 103 0.03 -8.70 11.61
C VAL A 103 1.03 -8.33 10.50
N LYS A 104 1.25 -7.03 10.26
CA LYS A 104 2.21 -6.54 9.27
C LYS A 104 3.64 -6.97 9.57
N ASN A 105 4.10 -6.88 10.81
CA ASN A 105 5.47 -7.30 11.16
C ASN A 105 5.66 -8.81 10.91
N CYS A 106 4.63 -9.61 11.20
CA CYS A 106 4.67 -11.02 10.88
C CYS A 106 4.72 -11.26 9.36
N ILE A 107 3.87 -10.58 8.57
CA ILE A 107 3.91 -10.63 7.10
C ILE A 107 5.31 -10.27 6.59
N TYR A 108 5.85 -9.15 7.06
CA TYR A 108 7.18 -8.68 6.67
C TYR A 108 8.25 -9.73 6.98
N PHE A 109 8.23 -10.33 8.18
CA PHE A 109 9.16 -11.39 8.56
C PHE A 109 9.04 -12.63 7.66
N VAL A 110 7.82 -13.11 7.40
CA VAL A 110 7.61 -14.28 6.52
C VAL A 110 8.10 -14.01 5.11
N VAL A 111 7.72 -12.86 4.53
CA VAL A 111 8.12 -12.48 3.18
C VAL A 111 9.64 -12.33 3.08
N GLN A 112 10.28 -11.64 4.04
CA GLN A 112 11.73 -11.38 4.06
C GLN A 112 12.58 -12.64 4.22
N ASN A 113 12.05 -13.68 4.86
CA ASN A 113 12.75 -14.96 5.00
C ASN A 113 12.45 -15.96 3.88
N ASN A 114 11.46 -15.69 3.02
CA ASN A 114 11.11 -16.56 1.90
C ASN A 114 11.78 -16.06 0.60
N THR A 115 13.08 -16.37 0.45
CA THR A 115 13.89 -15.97 -0.72
C THR A 115 13.34 -16.51 -2.04
N LYS A 116 12.73 -17.70 -2.02
CA LYS A 116 12.06 -18.30 -3.19
C LYS A 116 10.92 -17.41 -3.67
N CYS A 117 10.00 -17.01 -2.80
CA CYS A 117 8.88 -16.15 -3.20
C CYS A 117 9.34 -14.73 -3.55
N GLN A 118 10.35 -14.18 -2.87
CA GLN A 118 10.91 -12.87 -3.22
C GLN A 118 11.47 -12.81 -4.65
N SER A 119 12.03 -13.92 -5.15
CA SER A 119 12.58 -13.95 -6.51
C SER A 119 11.53 -13.69 -7.59
N ILE A 120 10.26 -14.03 -7.31
CA ILE A 120 9.12 -13.76 -8.21
C ILE A 120 8.96 -12.25 -8.43
N LEU A 121 9.08 -11.46 -7.36
CA LEU A 121 8.93 -9.99 -7.40
C LEU A 121 10.03 -9.25 -8.18
N ARG A 122 11.08 -9.98 -8.61
CA ARG A 122 12.17 -9.46 -9.45
C ARG A 122 12.01 -9.84 -10.92
N SER A 123 10.98 -10.61 -11.27
CA SER A 123 10.71 -11.01 -12.64
C SER A 123 10.32 -9.80 -13.48
N LYS A 124 11.10 -9.52 -14.54
CA LYS A 124 10.83 -8.43 -15.49
C LYS A 124 10.06 -8.89 -16.73
N THR A 125 9.74 -10.19 -16.81
CA THR A 125 9.19 -10.82 -18.03
C THR A 125 7.69 -11.04 -17.98
N LYS A 126 7.05 -10.77 -16.83
CA LYS A 126 5.60 -10.97 -16.61
C LYS A 126 4.94 -9.63 -16.36
N ASP A 127 3.64 -9.57 -16.63
CA ASP A 127 2.82 -8.45 -16.21
C ASP A 127 2.90 -8.26 -14.67
N THR A 128 2.70 -7.02 -14.24
CA THR A 128 2.75 -6.62 -12.82
C THR A 128 1.76 -7.46 -12.02
N CYS A 129 0.54 -7.65 -12.51
CA CYS A 129 -0.50 -8.36 -11.78
C CYS A 129 -0.24 -9.87 -11.74
N ASP A 130 0.19 -10.48 -12.84
CA ASP A 130 0.62 -11.90 -12.85
C ASP A 130 1.75 -12.17 -11.86
N THR A 131 2.73 -11.27 -11.82
CA THR A 131 3.85 -11.35 -10.86
C THR A 131 3.37 -11.27 -9.42
N ILE A 132 2.41 -10.39 -9.13
CA ILE A 132 1.81 -10.27 -7.80
C ILE A 132 1.00 -11.53 -7.44
N PHE A 133 0.25 -12.11 -8.37
CA PHE A 133 -0.52 -13.33 -8.13
C PHE A 133 0.39 -14.53 -7.83
N ASP A 134 1.46 -14.70 -8.59
CA ASP A 134 2.44 -15.76 -8.36
C ASP A 134 3.12 -15.60 -7.00
N PHE A 135 3.48 -14.36 -6.63
CA PHE A 135 4.04 -14.05 -5.33
C PHE A 135 3.07 -14.39 -4.20
N TYR A 136 1.81 -13.97 -4.32
CA TYR A 136 0.76 -14.26 -3.36
C TYR A 136 0.58 -15.78 -3.17
N ASN A 137 0.42 -16.53 -4.26
CA ASN A 137 0.25 -17.98 -4.22
C ASN A 137 1.46 -18.70 -3.60
N CYS A 138 2.66 -18.13 -3.78
CA CYS A 138 3.87 -18.67 -3.19
C CYS A 138 3.92 -18.50 -1.66
N VAL A 139 3.49 -17.35 -1.13
CA VAL A 139 3.62 -17.01 0.30
C VAL A 139 2.39 -17.32 1.14
N GLU A 140 1.23 -17.56 0.51
CA GLU A 140 -0.08 -17.73 1.20
C GLU A 140 -0.04 -18.76 2.33
N ASN A 141 0.49 -19.96 2.08
CA ASN A 141 0.51 -21.03 3.08
C ASN A 141 1.43 -20.68 4.26
N ASP A 142 2.66 -20.25 3.98
CA ASP A 142 3.62 -19.84 5.02
C ASP A 142 3.06 -18.69 5.87
N LEU A 143 2.32 -17.78 5.25
CA LEU A 143 1.70 -16.64 5.90
C LEU A 143 0.53 -17.08 6.79
N SER A 144 -0.34 -17.94 6.28
CA SER A 144 -1.46 -18.50 7.03
C SER A 144 -0.98 -19.28 8.25
N ASP A 145 0.03 -20.13 8.08
CA ASP A 145 0.52 -21.03 9.13
C ASP A 145 1.25 -20.27 10.24
N ARG A 146 1.97 -19.19 9.91
CA ARG A 146 2.80 -18.44 10.88
C ARG A 146 2.10 -17.22 11.46
N CYS A 147 1.27 -16.55 10.67
CA CYS A 147 0.69 -15.25 11.01
C CYS A 147 -0.84 -15.28 11.10
N GLY A 148 -1.46 -16.41 10.76
CA GLY A 148 -2.91 -16.58 10.76
C GLY A 148 -3.61 -15.99 9.53
N THR A 149 -4.91 -16.26 9.43
CA THR A 149 -5.74 -15.84 8.29
C THR A 149 -5.89 -14.31 8.17
N ASP A 150 -5.77 -13.58 9.28
CA ASP A 150 -5.73 -12.10 9.28
C ASP A 150 -4.58 -11.56 8.44
N ALA A 151 -3.43 -12.23 8.46
CA ALA A 151 -2.26 -11.83 7.68
C ALA A 151 -2.49 -12.04 6.18
N VAL A 152 -3.11 -13.17 5.82
CA VAL A 152 -3.51 -13.46 4.44
C VAL A 152 -4.49 -12.40 3.94
N ALA A 153 -5.54 -12.09 4.70
CA ALA A 153 -6.51 -11.06 4.36
C ALA A 153 -5.85 -9.66 4.21
N THR A 154 -4.87 -9.35 5.05
CA THR A 154 -4.16 -8.06 4.98
C THR A 154 -3.25 -7.98 3.75
N LEU A 155 -2.54 -9.06 3.40
CA LEU A 155 -1.73 -9.13 2.17
C LEU A 155 -2.61 -9.02 0.93
N VAL A 156 -3.77 -9.69 0.92
CA VAL A 156 -4.75 -9.59 -0.16
C VAL A 156 -5.19 -8.14 -0.38
N LYS A 157 -5.53 -7.41 0.71
CA LYS A 157 -5.88 -5.98 0.63
C LYS A 157 -4.77 -5.14 0.01
N ALA A 158 -3.51 -5.44 0.39
CA ALA A 158 -2.35 -4.75 -0.17
C ALA A 158 -2.22 -5.01 -1.68
N VAL A 159 -2.37 -6.27 -2.10
CA VAL A 159 -2.33 -6.68 -3.51
C VAL A 159 -3.45 -6.01 -4.33
N THR A 160 -4.69 -6.01 -3.83
CA THR A 160 -5.81 -5.36 -4.52
C THR A 160 -5.62 -3.85 -4.64
N GLY A 161 -4.85 -3.24 -3.73
CA GLY A 161 -4.49 -1.83 -3.78
C GLY A 161 -3.66 -1.43 -5.01
N TYR A 162 -3.00 -2.39 -5.67
CA TYR A 162 -2.30 -2.15 -6.94
C TYR A 162 -3.23 -2.09 -8.16
N GLY A 163 -4.54 -2.28 -7.98
CA GLY A 163 -5.52 -2.29 -9.08
C GLY A 163 -5.57 -3.61 -9.86
N CYS A 164 -4.92 -4.66 -9.35
CA CYS A 164 -4.93 -5.98 -9.97
C CYS A 164 -6.27 -6.67 -9.75
N SER A 165 -7.10 -6.71 -10.79
CA SER A 165 -8.37 -7.44 -10.81
C SER A 165 -8.16 -8.82 -11.44
N ASN A 166 -8.21 -9.87 -10.62
CA ASN A 166 -8.33 -11.24 -11.08
C ASN A 166 -9.45 -11.92 -10.30
N LYS A 167 -10.36 -12.57 -11.04
CA LYS A 167 -11.49 -13.31 -10.48
C LYS A 167 -11.05 -14.31 -9.39
N ALA A 168 -9.91 -14.97 -9.59
CA ALA A 168 -9.34 -15.91 -8.61
C ALA A 168 -8.87 -15.22 -7.31
N LEU A 169 -8.34 -14.00 -7.39
CA LEU A 169 -7.98 -13.24 -6.19
C LEU A 169 -9.24 -12.72 -5.50
N ALA A 170 -10.23 -12.22 -6.24
CA ALA A 170 -11.52 -11.80 -5.67
C ALA A 170 -12.24 -12.95 -4.95
N GLU A 171 -12.22 -14.17 -5.50
CA GLU A 171 -12.75 -15.38 -4.84
C GLU A 171 -11.96 -15.74 -3.56
N LYS A 172 -10.63 -15.62 -3.58
CA LYS A 172 -9.79 -15.80 -2.38
C LYS A 172 -10.02 -14.68 -1.34
N CYS A 173 -10.17 -13.42 -1.75
CA CYS A 173 -10.58 -12.30 -0.88
C CYS A 173 -11.86 -12.69 -0.14
N THR A 174 -12.84 -13.20 -0.89
CA THR A 174 -14.15 -13.57 -0.40
C THR A 174 -14.06 -14.72 0.63
N LYS A 175 -13.22 -15.73 0.39
CA LYS A 175 -12.99 -16.85 1.32
C LYS A 175 -12.44 -16.40 2.69
N TYR A 176 -11.51 -15.45 2.74
CA TYR A 176 -10.90 -14.99 4.00
C TYR A 176 -11.62 -13.79 4.64
N LEU A 177 -12.35 -12.99 3.85
CA LEU A 177 -13.08 -11.81 4.34
C LEU A 177 -14.53 -12.13 4.74
N ILE A 178 -15.17 -13.18 4.22
CA ILE A 178 -16.51 -13.61 4.66
C ILE A 178 -16.52 -14.08 6.12
N ASN A 179 -15.38 -14.58 6.64
CA ASN A 179 -15.31 -15.09 8.01
C ASN A 179 -15.23 -13.98 9.09
N ARG A 180 -15.33 -12.70 8.68
CA ARG A 180 -15.56 -11.57 9.59
C ARG A 180 -16.79 -10.80 9.14
N THR A 181 -17.85 -10.89 9.93
CA THR A 181 -18.98 -9.97 9.91
C THR A 181 -18.47 -8.52 9.97
N VAL A 182 -19.12 -7.66 9.18
CA VAL A 182 -18.83 -6.25 8.89
C VAL A 182 -17.83 -6.04 7.75
N ILE A 183 -18.34 -6.31 6.55
CA ILE A 183 -17.87 -5.73 5.30
C ILE A 183 -18.22 -4.24 5.36
N ASP A 184 -17.22 -3.36 5.24
CA ASP A 184 -17.42 -2.02 4.70
C ASP A 184 -17.84 -2.20 3.23
N TYR A 185 -19.15 -2.33 3.01
CA TYR A 185 -19.75 -2.56 1.69
C TYR A 185 -19.41 -1.44 0.69
N ALA A 186 -18.84 -0.32 1.16
CA ALA A 186 -18.33 0.77 0.33
C ALA A 186 -17.15 0.36 -0.59
N PHE A 187 -16.38 -0.69 -0.26
CA PHE A 187 -15.19 -1.07 -1.05
C PHE A 187 -15.51 -2.03 -2.22
N LEU A 188 -16.70 -2.63 -2.24
CA LEU A 188 -17.11 -3.58 -3.29
C LEU A 188 -18.06 -2.96 -4.34
N THR A 189 -18.54 -1.74 -4.11
CA THR A 189 -19.50 -1.05 -4.99
C THR A 189 -18.86 -0.02 -5.94
N GLN A 190 -17.54 -0.01 -6.08
CA GLN A 190 -16.82 0.83 -7.06
C GLN A 190 -16.26 0.03 -8.26
N PHE A 191 -16.87 -1.12 -8.56
CA PHE A 191 -16.69 -1.83 -9.84
C PHE A 191 -17.87 -1.57 -10.76
#